data_AF-A0A229SBW8-F1
#
_entry.id   AF-A0A229SBW8-F1
#
_cell.length_a   1.000
_cell.length_b   1.000
_cell.length_c   1.000
_cell.angle_alpha   90.00
_cell.angle_beta   90.00
_cell.angle_gamma   90.00
#
_symmetry.space_group_name_H-M   'P 1'
#
loop_
_entity.id
_entity.type
_entity.pdbx_description
1 polymer ?
#
loop_
_entity_poly.entity_id
_entity_poly.type
_entity_poly.pdbx_seq_one_letter_code
_entity_poly.pdbx_strand_id
1 'polypeptide(L)'
;MGWAKSDRLPNEGLRDHFERQLFEYTNHTIVESAVVDNVFYAAVRTRGTKKVWALVVLLRRSGGKTIEYRDIEEVDGPGEFKAPAFILNALSDTTNQKALRWRERCRANL
;
A
#
# COMPACT_ATOMS: atom_id res chain seq x y z
N MET A 1 -3.82 10.16 12.37
CA MET A 1 -2.40 10.45 12.07
C MET A 1 -2.32 11.47 10.93
N GLY A 2 -1.29 12.33 10.95
CA GLY A 2 -1.09 13.41 9.97
C GLY A 2 -0.55 12.93 8.62
N TRP A 3 -0.14 13.87 7.77
CA TRP A 3 0.58 13.56 6.52
C TRP A 3 2.07 13.41 6.82
N ALA A 4 2.68 12.31 6.42
CA ALA A 4 4.11 12.09 6.49
C ALA A 4 4.82 12.79 5.33
N LYS A 5 6.10 13.15 5.53
CA LYS A 5 6.98 13.68 4.49
C LYS A 5 8.27 12.89 4.45
N SER A 6 8.73 12.56 3.26
CA SER A 6 10.01 11.86 3.06
C SER A 6 10.60 12.23 1.72
N ASP A 7 11.92 12.26 1.64
CA ASP A 7 12.62 12.50 0.39
C ASP A 7 12.90 11.19 -0.36
N ARG A 8 12.65 11.20 -1.66
CA ARG A 8 13.13 10.18 -2.59
C ARG A 8 14.60 10.37 -2.91
N LEU A 9 15.27 9.24 -3.11
CA LEU A 9 16.58 9.18 -3.74
C LEU A 9 16.45 9.46 -5.26
N PRO A 10 17.54 9.92 -5.91
CA PRO A 10 17.55 10.12 -7.36
C PRO A 10 17.15 8.84 -8.11
N ASN A 11 16.22 8.95 -9.05
CA ASN A 11 15.67 7.84 -9.84
C ASN A 11 14.99 6.71 -9.05
N GLU A 12 14.65 6.93 -7.77
CA GLU A 12 13.96 5.95 -6.94
C GLU A 12 12.48 5.84 -7.33
N GLY A 13 12.04 4.63 -7.66
CA GLY A 13 10.63 4.33 -7.86
C GLY A 13 9.84 4.43 -6.55
N LEU A 14 8.52 4.65 -6.65
CA LEU A 14 7.67 4.69 -5.45
C LEU A 14 7.70 3.37 -4.66
N ARG A 15 7.85 2.23 -5.34
CA ARG A 15 8.01 0.92 -4.71
C ARG A 15 9.24 0.91 -3.80
N ASP A 16 10.41 1.18 -4.36
CA ASP A 16 11.69 1.14 -3.64
C ASP A 16 11.70 2.15 -2.49
N HIS A 17 11.15 3.34 -2.75
CA HIS A 17 10.99 4.37 -1.74
C HIS A 17 10.16 3.91 -0.54
N PHE A 18 8.97 3.33 -0.78
CA PHE A 18 8.13 2.85 0.32
C PHE A 18 8.66 1.59 0.99
N GLU A 19 9.32 0.72 0.24
CA GLU A 19 9.96 -0.47 0.81
C GLU A 19 11.08 -0.08 1.78
N ARG A 20 11.92 0.89 1.41
CA ARG A 20 12.91 1.48 2.33
C ARG A 20 12.21 2.22 3.48
N GLN A 21 11.34 3.18 3.16
CA GLN A 21 10.80 4.11 4.15
C GLN A 21 9.92 3.45 5.21
N LEU A 22 9.10 2.47 4.83
CA LEU A 22 8.14 1.82 5.73
C LEU A 22 8.68 0.52 6.30
N PHE A 23 9.58 -0.16 5.58
CA PHE A 23 9.93 -1.55 5.90
C PHE A 23 11.41 -1.83 6.16
N GLU A 24 12.32 -0.84 6.09
CA GLU A 24 13.77 -1.03 6.32
C GLU A 24 14.09 -1.80 7.62
N TYR A 25 13.34 -1.56 8.70
CA TYR A 25 13.52 -2.22 10.00
C TYR A 25 12.41 -3.21 10.35
N THR A 26 11.60 -3.62 9.38
CA THR A 26 10.48 -4.53 9.60
C THR A 26 10.62 -5.79 8.77
N ASN A 27 9.88 -6.83 9.16
CA ASN A 27 9.83 -8.09 8.43
C ASN A 27 8.87 -8.03 7.24
N HIS A 28 8.78 -6.92 6.51
CA HIS A 28 7.84 -6.74 5.42
C HIS A 28 8.55 -6.52 4.09
N THR A 29 7.94 -7.01 3.00
CA THR A 29 8.44 -6.81 1.63
C THR A 29 7.28 -6.58 0.69
N ILE A 30 7.44 -5.65 -0.25
CA ILE A 30 6.42 -5.42 -1.28
C ILE A 30 6.52 -6.53 -2.33
N VAL A 31 5.41 -7.23 -2.58
CA VAL A 31 5.32 -8.28 -3.60
C VAL A 31 4.94 -7.64 -4.93
N GLU A 32 3.79 -6.98 -4.95
CA GLU A 32 3.22 -6.28 -6.09
C GLU A 32 2.81 -4.87 -5.67
N SER A 33 2.88 -3.92 -6.60
CA SER A 33 2.41 -2.56 -6.36
C SER A 33 1.88 -1.88 -7.62
N ALA A 34 1.01 -0.89 -7.42
CA ALA A 34 0.40 -0.10 -8.48
C ALA A 34 0.10 1.31 -7.98
N VAL A 35 0.07 2.29 -8.90
CA VAL A 35 -0.43 3.63 -8.61
C VAL A 35 -1.68 3.88 -9.43
N VAL A 36 -2.78 4.22 -8.77
CA VAL A 36 -4.07 4.59 -9.40
C VAL A 36 -4.56 5.86 -8.72
N ASP A 37 -4.82 6.92 -9.49
CA ASP A 37 -5.34 8.21 -9.00
C ASP A 37 -4.60 8.80 -7.78
N ASN A 38 -3.27 8.82 -7.82
CA ASN A 38 -2.40 9.26 -6.70
C ASN A 38 -2.50 8.38 -5.44
N VAL A 39 -2.99 7.15 -5.56
CA VAL A 39 -2.98 6.16 -4.48
C VAL A 39 -2.05 5.03 -4.88
N PHE A 40 -1.03 4.80 -4.05
CA PHE A 40 -0.14 3.66 -4.20
C PHE A 40 -0.70 2.48 -3.41
N TYR A 41 -1.08 1.43 -4.14
CA TYR A 41 -1.54 0.16 -3.58
C TYR A 41 -0.40 -0.84 -3.62
N ALA A 42 -0.19 -1.58 -2.54
CA ALA A 42 0.81 -2.64 -2.50
C ALA A 42 0.29 -3.88 -1.77
N ALA A 43 0.65 -5.04 -2.30
CA ALA A 43 0.54 -6.31 -1.59
C ALA A 43 1.84 -6.52 -0.81
N VAL A 44 1.76 -6.54 0.51
CA VAL A 44 2.92 -6.60 1.41
C VAL A 44 2.95 -7.96 2.09
N ARG A 45 4.08 -8.64 1.98
CA ARG A 45 4.32 -9.94 2.61
C ARG A 45 5.06 -9.78 3.92
N THR A 46 4.54 -10.37 4.99
CA THR A 46 5.26 -10.51 6.27
C THR A 46 6.18 -11.75 6.24
N ARG A 47 7.49 -11.53 6.32
CA ARG A 47 8.52 -12.56 6.50
C ARG A 47 8.26 -13.27 7.84
N GLY A 48 8.27 -14.61 7.81
CA GLY A 48 7.99 -15.46 8.98
C GLY A 48 6.59 -16.07 8.98
N THR A 49 5.55 -15.33 8.59
CA THR A 49 4.16 -15.85 8.57
C THR A 49 3.65 -16.16 7.15
N LYS A 50 4.36 -15.70 6.11
CA LYS A 50 3.95 -15.77 4.70
C LYS A 50 2.60 -15.10 4.39
N LYS A 51 2.03 -14.35 5.34
CA LYS A 51 0.79 -13.60 5.14
C LYS A 51 1.05 -12.39 4.25
N VAL A 52 0.15 -12.18 3.29
CA VAL A 52 0.15 -11.02 2.39
C VAL A 52 -1.08 -10.16 2.69
N TRP A 53 -0.86 -8.90 2.99
CA TRP A 53 -1.87 -7.90 3.32
C TRP A 53 -1.75 -6.68 2.41
N ALA A 54 -2.80 -5.85 2.36
CA ALA A 54 -2.82 -4.68 1.50
C ALA A 54 -2.40 -3.40 2.24
N LEU A 55 -1.38 -2.74 1.70
CA LEU A 55 -0.97 -1.38 2.04
C LEU A 55 -1.58 -0.40 1.05
N VAL A 56 -2.19 0.67 1.55
CA VAL A 56 -2.73 1.77 0.75
C VAL A 56 -2.07 3.07 1.17
N VAL A 57 -1.40 3.73 0.24
CA VAL A 57 -0.68 4.98 0.49
C VAL A 57 -1.28 6.09 -0.35
N LEU A 58 -1.89 7.07 0.31
CA LEU A 58 -2.40 8.28 -0.33
C LEU A 58 -1.23 9.21 -0.63
N LEU A 59 -1.07 9.65 -1.87
CA LEU A 59 -0.05 10.60 -2.29
C LEU A 59 -0.69 11.98 -2.47
N ARG A 60 -0.17 12.99 -1.77
CA ARG A 60 -0.60 14.39 -1.97
C ARG A 60 0.35 15.15 -2.89
N ARG A 61 1.64 14.86 -2.79
CA ARG A 61 2.69 15.45 -3.64
C ARG A 61 3.70 14.36 -3.95
N SER A 62 3.90 14.06 -5.23
CA SER A 62 4.82 13.02 -5.71
C SER A 62 5.69 13.47 -6.91
N GLY A 63 5.52 14.71 -7.39
CA GLY A 63 6.24 15.23 -8.56
C GLY A 63 7.66 15.75 -8.29
N GLY A 64 8.05 15.88 -7.01
CA GLY A 64 9.36 16.39 -6.59
C GLY A 64 10.21 15.37 -5.83
N LYS A 65 11.31 15.86 -5.24
CA LYS A 65 12.16 15.07 -4.33
C LYS A 65 11.39 14.66 -3.08
N THR A 66 10.69 15.61 -2.46
CA THR A 66 9.89 15.37 -1.26
C THR A 66 8.51 14.84 -1.63
N ILE A 67 8.14 13.69 -1.06
CA ILE A 67 6.81 13.12 -1.13
C ILE A 67 6.05 13.44 0.15
N GLU A 68 4.81 13.87 -0.01
CA GLU A 68 3.84 13.96 1.09
C GLU A 68 2.83 12.82 0.95
N TYR A 69 2.76 11.93 1.93
CA TYR A 69 1.94 10.72 1.86
C TYR A 69 1.27 10.37 3.19
N ARG A 70 0.31 9.45 3.13
CA ARG A 70 -0.29 8.80 4.30
C ARG A 70 -0.47 7.32 3.98
N ASP A 71 0.19 6.46 4.73
CA ASP A 71 0.02 5.02 4.71
C ASP A 71 -1.14 4.57 5.60
N ILE A 72 -1.90 3.61 5.10
CA ILE A 72 -3.08 3.04 5.75
C ILE A 72 -3.14 1.56 5.40
N GLU A 73 -3.40 0.71 6.39
CA GLU A 73 -3.62 -0.72 6.17
C GLU A 73 -5.09 -1.00 5.80
N GLU A 74 -5.36 -2.09 5.07
CA GLU A 74 -6.73 -2.53 4.76
C GLU A 74 -7.65 -2.72 5.97
N VAL A 75 -7.08 -3.03 7.14
CA VAL A 75 -7.85 -3.19 8.40
C VAL A 75 -8.31 -1.85 8.99
N ASP A 76 -7.68 -0.74 8.60
CA ASP A 76 -8.01 0.60 9.08
C ASP A 76 -9.04 1.30 8.20
N GLY A 77 -9.38 0.72 7.04
CA GLY A 77 -10.39 1.25 6.13
C GLY A 77 -9.88 2.49 5.39
N PRO A 78 -9.02 2.32 4.37
CA PRO A 78 -8.35 3.42 3.68
C PRO A 78 -9.28 4.35 2.88
N GLY A 79 -10.54 3.99 2.67
CA GLY A 79 -11.53 4.79 1.95
C GLY A 79 -11.34 4.82 0.42
N GLU A 80 -10.15 4.48 -0.07
CA GLU A 80 -9.84 4.34 -1.49
C GLU A 80 -10.05 2.90 -1.96
N PHE A 81 -10.87 2.73 -2.99
CA PHE A 81 -11.38 1.42 -3.43
C PHE A 81 -11.01 1.08 -4.88
N LYS A 82 -9.90 1.60 -5.40
CA LYS A 82 -9.45 1.41 -6.79
C LYS A 82 -8.22 0.49 -6.88
N ALA A 83 -8.06 -0.42 -5.92
CA ALA A 83 -6.97 -1.38 -5.92
C ALA A 83 -7.10 -2.35 -7.11
N PRO A 84 -6.09 -2.50 -7.97
CA PRO A 84 -6.17 -3.39 -9.13
C PRO A 84 -6.35 -4.86 -8.78
N ALA A 85 -6.95 -5.63 -9.70
CA ALA A 85 -7.25 -7.05 -9.53
C ALA A 85 -6.04 -7.89 -9.11
N PHE A 86 -4.86 -7.64 -9.71
CA PHE A 86 -3.65 -8.40 -9.41
C PHE A 86 -3.12 -8.15 -7.99
N ILE A 87 -3.32 -6.94 -7.43
CA ILE A 87 -3.00 -6.66 -6.03
C ILE A 87 -3.93 -7.47 -5.13
N LEU A 88 -5.24 -7.44 -5.39
CA LEU A 88 -6.24 -8.17 -4.60
C LEU A 88 -6.05 -9.68 -4.65
N ASN A 89 -5.62 -10.21 -5.80
CA ASN A 89 -5.34 -11.64 -6.00
C ASN A 89 -4.05 -12.10 -5.29
N ALA A 90 -3.12 -11.18 -5.02
CA ALA A 90 -1.90 -11.49 -4.28
C ALA A 90 -2.11 -11.56 -2.75
N LEU A 91 -3.25 -11.06 -2.24
CA LEU A 91 -3.54 -11.01 -0.80
C LEU A 91 -3.87 -12.39 -0.24
N SER A 92 -3.38 -12.68 0.96
CA SER A 92 -3.76 -13.88 1.71
C SER A 92 -5.15 -13.73 2.30
N ASP A 93 -5.82 -14.85 2.54
CA ASP A 93 -7.11 -14.86 3.24
C ASP A 93 -7.03 -14.20 4.61
N THR A 94 -8.10 -13.51 4.99
CA THR A 94 -8.22 -12.80 6.26
C THR A 94 -9.63 -12.94 6.82
N THR A 95 -9.74 -13.00 8.14
CA THR A 95 -11.03 -13.00 8.86
C THR A 95 -11.40 -11.60 9.35
N ASN A 96 -10.55 -10.60 9.11
CA ASN A 96 -10.82 -9.23 9.52
C ASN A 96 -11.95 -8.63 8.67
N GLN A 97 -13.09 -8.33 9.30
CA GLN A 97 -14.27 -7.82 8.62
C GLN A 97 -14.05 -6.49 7.88
N LYS A 98 -13.17 -5.61 8.39
CA LYS A 98 -12.88 -4.33 7.72
C LYS A 98 -12.06 -4.55 6.44
N ALA A 99 -11.06 -5.43 6.50
CA ALA A 99 -10.27 -5.80 5.33
C ALA A 99 -11.14 -6.50 4.27
N LEU A 100 -11.99 -7.46 4.67
CA LEU A 100 -12.93 -8.13 3.77
C LEU A 100 -13.85 -7.14 3.05
N ARG A 101 -14.48 -6.23 3.80
CA ARG A 101 -15.34 -5.18 3.22
C ARG A 101 -14.58 -4.26 2.27
N TRP A 102 -13.34 -3.90 2.59
CA TRP A 102 -12.52 -3.09 1.70
C TRP A 102 -12.21 -3.83 0.40
N ARG A 103 -11.76 -5.09 0.49
CA ARG A 103 -11.47 -5.94 -0.69
C ARG A 103 -12.69 -6.15 -1.57
N GLU A 104 -13.86 -6.40 -0.98
CA GLU A 104 -15.13 -6.52 -1.70
C GLU A 104 -15.47 -5.24 -2.48
N ARG A 105 -15.35 -4.08 -1.83
CA ARG A 105 -15.56 -2.78 -2.50
C ARG A 105 -14.56 -2.53 -3.62
N CYS A 106 -13.30 -2.89 -3.43
CA CYS A 106 -12.30 -2.81 -4.50
C CYS A 106 -12.71 -3.69 -5.69
N ARG A 107 -13.12 -4.94 -5.45
CA ARG A 107 -13.56 -5.86 -6.50
C ARG A 107 -14.80 -5.37 -7.25
N ALA A 108 -15.71 -4.68 -6.56
CA ALA A 108 -16.90 -4.09 -7.18
C ALA A 108 -16.59 -2.91 -8.12
N ASN A 109 -15.39 -2.32 -8.03
CA ASN A 109 -14.94 -1.20 -8.86
C ASN A 109 -13.94 -1.59 -9.96
N LEU A 110 -13.69 -2.89 -10.17
CA LEU A 110 -12.79 -3.40 -11.21
C LEU A 110 -13.43 -3.45 -12.60
#